data_AF-A0AAN8ID46-F1
#
_entry.id   AF-A0AAN8ID46-F1
#
_cell.length_a   1.000
_cell.length_b   1.000
_cell.length_c   1.000
_cell.angle_alpha   90.00
_cell.angle_beta   90.00
_cell.angle_gamma   90.00
#
_symmetry.space_group_name_H-M   'P 1'
#
loop_
_entity.id
_entity.type
_entity.pdbx_description
1 polymer ?
#
loop_
_entity_poly.entity_id
_entity_poly.type
_entity_poly.pdbx_seq_one_letter_code
_entity_poly.pdbx_strand_id
1 'polypeptide(L)'
;MVLIILSVVLTLKMGSLMSTKFNTWHFERLPVTYGFEEFAVSSNSEFCNEMARLLYNEDYSIEQIAVAMGLCLKLTEGFRDEEAGNGVAISADTNSSSCEESIDEQ
;
A
#
# COMPACT_ATOMS: atom_id res chain seq x y z
N MET A 1 -47.28 21.65 7.19
CA MET A 1 -47.42 20.24 6.73
C MET A 1 -46.93 20.02 5.31
N VAL A 2 -47.45 20.73 4.31
CA VAL A 2 -47.05 20.54 2.89
C VAL A 2 -45.55 20.67 2.65
N LEU A 3 -44.88 21.64 3.28
CA LEU A 3 -43.43 21.83 3.16
C LEU A 3 -42.59 20.70 3.77
N ILE A 4 -43.10 20.05 4.82
CA ILE A 4 -42.43 18.91 5.48
C ILE A 4 -42.57 17.66 4.60
N ILE A 5 -43.74 17.47 3.99
CA ILE A 5 -43.95 16.37 3.04
C ILE A 5 -43.05 16.55 1.82
N LEU A 6 -42.93 17.78 1.32
CA LEU A 6 -42.06 18.09 0.18
C LEU A 6 -40.57 17.82 0.51
N SER A 7 -40.09 18.20 1.70
CA SER A 7 -38.70 17.96 2.10
C SER A 7 -38.39 16.47 2.24
N VAL A 8 -39.30 15.69 2.82
CA VAL A 8 -39.16 14.23 2.95
C VAL A 8 -39.15 13.54 1.59
N VAL A 9 -39.99 13.99 0.65
CA VAL A 9 -40.00 13.45 -0.71
C VAL A 9 -38.71 13.78 -1.46
N LEU A 10 -38.17 14.99 -1.29
CA LEU A 10 -36.91 15.42 -1.91
C LEU A 10 -35.71 14.62 -1.39
N THR A 11 -35.61 14.39 -0.07
CA THR A 11 -34.51 13.61 0.51
C THR A 11 -34.54 12.14 0.09
N LEU A 12 -35.74 11.54 -0.01
CA LEU A 12 -35.92 10.17 -0.51
C LEU A 12 -35.49 10.02 -1.98
N LYS A 13 -35.80 11.01 -2.82
CA LYS A 13 -35.41 10.99 -4.25
C LYS A 13 -33.92 11.21 -4.46
N MET A 14 -33.26 12.04 -3.63
CA MET A 14 -31.80 12.20 -3.66
C MET A 14 -31.06 10.92 -3.25
N GLY A 15 -31.51 10.23 -2.20
CA GLY A 15 -30.90 8.95 -1.79
C GLY A 15 -31.00 7.86 -2.86
N SER A 16 -32.12 7.81 -3.59
CA SER A 16 -32.32 6.86 -4.69
C SER A 16 -31.45 7.14 -5.92
N LEU A 17 -31.11 8.40 -6.19
CA LEU A 17 -30.26 8.78 -7.32
C LEU A 17 -28.77 8.52 -7.06
N MET A 18 -28.37 8.43 -5.79
CA MET A 18 -26.97 8.24 -5.40
C MET A 18 -26.55 6.76 -5.37
N SER A 19 -27.49 5.81 -5.42
CA SER A 19 -27.24 4.39 -5.14
C SER A 19 -26.93 3.51 -6.38
N THR A 20 -26.97 4.03 -7.60
CA THR A 20 -26.88 3.20 -8.83
C THR A 20 -25.64 3.40 -9.68
N LYS A 21 -24.53 3.85 -9.07
CA LYS A 21 -23.20 3.63 -9.65
C LYS A 21 -22.39 2.71 -8.75
N PHE A 22 -22.81 1.45 -8.68
CA PHE A 22 -21.84 0.39 -8.49
C PHE A 22 -20.93 0.43 -9.72
N ASN A 23 -19.82 1.16 -9.61
CA ASN A 23 -18.68 1.00 -10.51
C ASN A 23 -18.30 -0.47 -10.41
N THR A 24 -18.77 -1.28 -11.34
CA THR A 24 -18.25 -2.63 -11.56
C THR A 24 -16.80 -2.45 -12.00
N TRP A 25 -15.89 -2.41 -11.03
CA TRP A 25 -14.46 -2.47 -11.28
C TRP A 25 -14.19 -3.75 -12.05
N HIS A 26 -13.89 -3.61 -13.33
CA HIS A 26 -13.41 -4.72 -14.13
C HIS A 26 -11.91 -4.79 -13.89
N PHE A 27 -11.48 -5.84 -13.18
CA PHE A 27 -10.07 -6.12 -13.02
C PHE A 27 -9.51 -6.57 -14.37
N GLU A 28 -8.87 -5.64 -15.07
CA GLU A 28 -8.04 -6.01 -16.20
C GLU A 28 -6.80 -6.71 -15.64
N ARG A 29 -6.49 -7.91 -16.17
CA ARG A 29 -5.31 -8.65 -15.74
C ARG A 29 -4.08 -7.95 -16.29
N LEU A 30 -3.53 -7.03 -15.51
CA LEU A 30 -2.21 -6.48 -15.76
C LEU A 30 -1.19 -7.62 -15.76
N PRO A 31 -0.12 -7.54 -16.58
CA PRO A 31 0.93 -8.55 -16.61
C PRO A 31 1.48 -8.76 -15.20
N VAL A 32 1.40 -10.00 -14.71
CA VAL A 32 1.75 -10.42 -13.35
C VAL A 32 3.27 -10.46 -13.08
N THR A 33 4.09 -10.19 -14.09
CA THR A 33 5.54 -10.28 -14.00
C THR A 33 6.19 -9.10 -14.70
N TYR A 34 6.91 -8.29 -13.93
CA TYR A 34 7.84 -7.29 -14.43
C TYR A 34 9.25 -7.85 -14.22
N GLY A 35 10.06 -7.85 -15.28
CA GLY A 35 11.48 -8.22 -15.20
C GLY A 35 12.28 -7.02 -14.72
N PHE A 36 13.17 -7.25 -13.75
CA PHE A 36 14.16 -6.28 -13.29
C PHE A 36 15.54 -6.89 -13.50
N GLU A 37 16.47 -6.11 -14.07
CA GLU A 37 17.83 -6.57 -14.36
C GLU A 37 18.74 -6.54 -13.11
N GLU A 38 18.58 -5.51 -12.28
CA GLU A 38 19.50 -5.24 -11.16
C GLU A 38 18.78 -5.16 -9.80
N PHE A 39 17.67 -4.42 -9.73
CA PHE A 39 16.97 -4.16 -8.48
C PHE A 39 15.46 -4.17 -8.66
N ALA A 40 14.77 -4.87 -7.75
CA ALA A 40 13.32 -4.94 -7.70
C ALA A 40 12.84 -4.60 -6.28
N VAL A 41 11.80 -3.78 -6.20
CA VAL A 41 11.11 -3.44 -4.95
C VAL A 41 9.61 -3.43 -5.19
N SER A 42 8.86 -3.97 -4.23
CA SER A 42 7.41 -4.05 -4.29
C SER A 42 6.79 -3.83 -2.91
N SER A 43 5.72 -3.05 -2.88
CA SER A 43 4.87 -2.78 -1.73
C SER A 43 3.49 -2.33 -2.22
N ASN A 44 2.55 -2.12 -1.30
CA ASN A 44 1.23 -1.52 -1.59
C ASN A 44 1.29 -0.03 -1.95
N SER A 45 2.44 0.64 -1.78
CA SER A 45 2.60 2.07 -2.04
C SER A 45 3.52 2.31 -3.24
N GLU A 46 2.97 2.79 -4.36
CA GLU A 46 3.78 3.17 -5.54
C GLU A 46 4.80 4.24 -5.19
N PHE A 47 4.41 5.22 -4.38
CA PHE A 47 5.30 6.29 -3.91
C PHE A 47 6.53 5.74 -3.17
N CYS A 48 6.33 4.80 -2.24
CA CYS A 48 7.46 4.20 -1.52
C CYS A 48 8.33 3.35 -2.44
N ASN A 49 7.74 2.64 -3.40
CA ASN A 49 8.50 1.88 -4.39
C ASN A 49 9.42 2.78 -5.23
N GLU A 50 8.93 3.94 -5.70
CA GLU A 50 9.76 4.90 -6.43
C GLU A 50 10.85 5.51 -5.56
N MET A 51 10.55 5.82 -4.29
CA MET A 51 11.55 6.29 -3.33
C MET A 51 12.67 5.26 -3.13
N ALA A 52 12.35 3.98 -2.98
CA ALA A 52 13.37 2.94 -2.86
C ALA A 52 14.25 2.81 -4.11
N ARG A 53 13.68 2.97 -5.31
CA ARG A 53 14.47 3.00 -6.56
C ARG A 53 15.38 4.22 -6.64
N LEU A 54 14.94 5.37 -6.14
CA LEU A 54 15.79 6.56 -6.04
C LEU A 54 16.97 6.30 -5.09
N LEU A 55 16.72 5.75 -3.90
CA LEU A 55 17.77 5.41 -2.94
C LEU A 55 18.76 4.36 -3.49
N TYR A 56 18.27 3.38 -4.25
CA TYR A 56 19.14 2.42 -4.94
C TYR A 56 20.06 3.13 -5.94
N ASN A 57 19.54 4.08 -6.72
CA ASN A 57 20.33 4.86 -7.67
C ASN A 57 21.32 5.84 -6.99
N GLU A 58 21.12 6.13 -5.70
CA GLU A 58 22.03 6.92 -4.86
C GLU A 58 23.05 6.05 -4.10
N ASP A 59 23.20 4.77 -4.49
CA ASP A 59 24.15 3.80 -3.92
C ASP A 59 23.93 3.49 -2.42
N TYR A 60 22.69 3.62 -1.93
CA TYR A 60 22.35 3.18 -0.57
C TYR A 60 22.33 1.65 -0.48
N SER A 61 22.67 1.11 0.70
CA SER A 61 22.63 -0.34 0.92
C SER A 61 21.19 -0.86 0.95
N ILE A 62 20.98 -2.14 0.62
CA ILE A 62 19.66 -2.77 0.61
C ILE A 62 19.00 -2.70 2.00
N GLU A 63 19.78 -2.82 3.07
CA GLU A 63 19.31 -2.69 4.44
C GLU A 63 18.81 -1.27 4.73
N GLN A 64 19.55 -0.24 4.29
CA GLN A 64 19.14 1.15 4.44
C GLN A 64 17.85 1.45 3.66
N ILE A 65 17.75 0.92 2.44
CA ILE A 65 16.55 1.02 1.60
C ILE A 65 15.36 0.34 2.29
N ALA A 66 15.55 -0.85 2.87
CA ALA A 66 14.50 -1.57 3.59
C ALA A 66 13.98 -0.78 4.80
N VAL A 67 14.86 -0.16 5.60
CA VAL A 67 14.47 0.70 6.72
C VAL A 67 13.71 1.94 6.24
N ALA A 68 14.21 2.61 5.20
CA ALA A 68 13.53 3.76 4.61
C ALA A 68 12.14 3.39 4.07
N MET A 69 12.01 2.22 3.43
CA MET A 69 10.74 1.67 2.98
C MET A 69 9.77 1.45 4.14
N GLY A 70 10.22 0.84 5.24
CA GLY A 70 9.39 0.64 6.43
C GLY A 70 8.85 1.97 6.99
N LEU A 71 9.70 2.99 7.07
CA LEU A 71 9.30 4.33 7.50
C LEU A 71 8.34 5.01 6.52
N CYS A 72 8.59 4.91 5.21
CA CYS A 72 7.71 5.47 4.19
C CYS A 72 6.31 4.87 4.30
N LEU A 73 6.21 3.54 4.34
CA LEU A 73 4.95 2.82 4.46
C LEU A 73 4.20 3.18 5.75
N LYS A 74 4.92 3.34 6.87
CA LYS A 74 4.34 3.80 8.14
C LYS A 74 3.70 5.17 8.03
N LEU A 75 4.28 6.07 7.24
CA LEU A 75 3.78 7.44 7.06
C LEU A 75 2.68 7.57 6.00
N THR A 76 2.78 6.83 4.89
CA THR A 76 1.91 7.02 3.72
C THR A 76 0.69 6.11 3.70
N GLU A 77 0.84 4.86 4.11
CA GLU A 77 -0.23 3.85 4.03
C GLU A 77 -1.11 3.82 5.29
N GLY A 78 -0.70 4.53 6.34
CA GLY A 78 -1.45 4.65 7.59
C GLY A 78 -1.95 3.30 8.06
N PHE A 79 -1.03 2.38 8.39
CA PHE A 79 -1.43 1.08 8.93
C PHE A 79 -2.38 1.28 10.11
N ARG A 80 -3.59 0.73 9.97
CA ARG A 80 -4.75 0.86 10.86
C ARG A 80 -4.61 0.16 12.22
N ASP A 81 -3.40 -0.07 12.71
CA ASP A 81 -3.11 -0.66 14.02
C ASP A 81 -1.92 0.07 14.64
N GLU A 82 -2.16 1.25 15.20
CA GLU A 82 -1.16 2.03 15.92
C GLU A 82 -0.62 1.35 17.20
N GLU A 83 -1.04 0.12 17.56
CA GLU A 83 -0.62 -0.50 18.83
C GLU A 83 -0.24 -1.99 18.81
N ALA A 84 -0.30 -2.75 17.69
CA ALA A 84 -0.05 -4.20 17.77
C ALA A 84 0.41 -4.93 16.48
N GLY A 85 1.06 -4.25 15.54
CA GLY A 85 1.59 -4.91 14.34
C GLY A 85 2.94 -5.60 14.62
N ASN A 86 2.93 -6.90 14.90
CA ASN A 86 4.17 -7.69 14.96
C ASN A 86 4.68 -7.96 13.53
N GLY A 87 5.88 -7.46 13.21
CA GLY A 87 6.50 -7.55 11.89
C GLY A 87 7.67 -8.55 11.89
N VAL A 88 7.82 -9.28 10.79
CA VAL A 88 8.98 -10.16 10.58
C VAL A 88 9.72 -9.67 9.35
N ALA A 89 11.03 -9.49 9.48
CA ALA A 89 11.92 -9.25 8.36
C ALA A 89 12.76 -10.51 8.11
N ILE A 90 12.81 -10.93 6.85
CA ILE A 90 13.61 -12.08 6.39
C ILE A 90 14.56 -11.56 5.33
N SER A 91 15.86 -11.78 5.55
CA SER A 91 16.90 -11.50 4.57
C SER A 91 17.53 -12.81 4.10
N ALA A 92 17.93 -12.84 2.83
CA ALA A 92 18.66 -13.95 2.25
C ALA A 92 19.78 -13.39 1.37
N ASP A 93 21.00 -13.87 1.57
CA ASP A 93 22.15 -13.50 0.77
C ASP A 93 22.66 -14.71 -0.02
N THR A 94 22.66 -14.57 -1.35
CA THR A 94 23.10 -15.62 -2.27
C THR A 94 24.60 -15.88 -2.21
N ASN A 95 25.39 -14.92 -1.72
CA ASN A 95 26.85 -15.04 -1.65
C ASN A 95 27.30 -15.83 -0.42
N SER A 96 26.64 -15.61 0.72
CA SER A 96 26.96 -16.29 1.98
C SER A 96 26.14 -17.55 2.23
N SER A 97 25.15 -17.86 1.38
CA SER A 97 24.19 -18.95 1.58
C SER A 97 23.48 -18.90 2.94
N SER A 98 23.33 -17.69 3.51
CA SER A 98 22.65 -17.46 4.77
C SER A 98 21.22 -16.93 4.53
N CYS A 99 20.33 -17.31 5.43
CA CYS A 99 19.03 -16.70 5.61
C CYS A 99 18.93 -16.27 7.07
N GLU A 100 18.61 -15.01 7.31
CA GLU A 100 18.44 -14.46 8.64
C GLU A 100 17.01 -13.96 8.81
N GLU A 101 16.42 -14.26 9.96
CA GLU A 101 15.12 -13.76 10.37
C GLU A 101 15.35 -12.79 11.53
N SER A 102 14.92 -11.54 11.38
CA SER A 102 14.86 -10.59 12.47
C SER A 102 13.40 -10.33 12.79
N ILE A 103 13.01 -10.68 14.01
CA ILE A 103 11.73 -10.32 14.59
C ILE A 103 11.86 -8.87 15.04
N ASP A 104 11.02 -8.00 14.50
CA ASP A 104 10.97 -6.59 14.91
C ASP A 104 10.13 -6.53 16.20
N GLU A 105 10.73 -6.88 17.33
CA GLU A 105 10.14 -6.65 18.66
C GLU A 105 10.17 -5.15 18.95
N GLN A 106 9.09 -4.44 18.61
CA GLN A 106 8.87 -3.05 19.01
C GLN A 106 8.39 -2.95 20.47
#